data_AF-C5YX90-F1
#
_entry.id   AF-C5YX90-F1
#
_cell.length_a   1.000
_cell.length_b   1.000
_cell.length_c   1.000
_cell.angle_alpha   90.00
_cell.angle_beta   90.00
_cell.angle_gamma   90.00
#
_symmetry.space_group_name_H-M   'P 1'
#
loop_
_entity.id
_entity.type
_entity.pdbx_description
1 polymer ?
#
loop_
_entity_poly.entity_id
_entity_poly.type
_entity_poly.pdbx_seq_one_letter_code
_entity_poly.pdbx_strand_id
1 'polypeptide(L)'
;MELSPAGRWADLPEDIALAVASRLQEADVCALGGCSRSWRGACDADCIWERLFRCRWPAASAEASASASRVQGWKALYISQHRRMAFAISNVIEFVGSSINDGSLESEYYLKAIADLALIPDIGFLDVQFFLFSRNCSAIINLIGLHYSIASLHVLPTEVSKALQAHRVSERVVCVNLLKLGRWFYGFRLPDEYESRKISLGELTMAEGAEILAILNRGAVHEVFRLRISLVNVDK
;
A
#
# COMPACT_ATOMS: atom_id res chain seq x y z
N MET A 1 -7.31 -16.47 -53.05
CA MET A 1 -6.50 -17.23 -52.08
C MET A 1 -6.02 -16.21 -51.05
N GLU A 2 -6.81 -16.03 -49.98
CA GLU A 2 -6.44 -15.09 -48.91
C GLU A 2 -5.23 -15.65 -48.17
N LEU A 3 -4.13 -14.90 -48.18
CA LEU A 3 -2.98 -15.17 -47.33
C LEU A 3 -3.44 -15.00 -45.89
N SER A 4 -3.59 -16.09 -45.14
CA SER A 4 -3.69 -16.02 -43.69
C SER A 4 -2.51 -15.19 -43.17
N PRO A 5 -2.74 -14.14 -42.35
CA PRO A 5 -1.65 -13.30 -41.89
C PRO A 5 -0.71 -14.17 -41.04
N ALA A 6 0.52 -14.34 -41.52
CA ALA A 6 1.52 -15.12 -40.83
C ALA A 6 1.82 -14.50 -39.45
N GLY A 7 1.74 -15.31 -38.39
CA GLY A 7 2.29 -15.01 -37.07
C GLY A 7 1.47 -14.07 -36.18
N ARG A 8 0.16 -14.31 -35.99
CA ARG A 8 -0.59 -13.56 -34.98
C ARG A 8 -0.23 -14.05 -33.59
N TRP A 9 -0.06 -13.12 -32.65
CA TRP A 9 0.11 -13.42 -31.22
C TRP A 9 -1.01 -14.29 -30.61
N ALA A 10 -2.19 -14.30 -31.25
CA ALA A 10 -3.32 -15.11 -30.83
C ALA A 10 -3.21 -16.59 -31.21
N ASP A 11 -2.30 -16.93 -32.13
CA ASP A 11 -2.09 -18.28 -32.69
C ASP A 11 -0.86 -18.96 -32.08
N LEU A 12 -0.32 -18.40 -30.98
CA LEU A 12 0.80 -19.01 -30.26
C LEU A 12 0.40 -20.38 -29.69
N PRO A 13 1.34 -21.36 -29.67
CA PRO A 13 1.19 -22.58 -28.89
C PRO A 13 0.83 -22.28 -27.42
N GLU A 14 -0.04 -23.12 -26.85
CA GLU A 14 -0.59 -22.93 -25.51
C GLU A 14 0.50 -22.86 -24.43
N ASP A 15 1.53 -23.69 -24.55
CA ASP A 15 2.69 -23.73 -23.65
C ASP A 15 3.47 -22.40 -23.67
N ILE A 16 3.63 -21.79 -24.85
CA ILE A 16 4.29 -20.48 -24.98
C ILE A 16 3.42 -19.38 -24.41
N ALA A 17 2.12 -19.37 -24.71
CA ALA A 17 1.18 -18.39 -24.17
C ALA A 17 1.14 -18.47 -22.62
N LEU A 18 1.10 -19.68 -22.08
CA LEU A 18 1.17 -19.94 -20.64
C LEU A 18 2.51 -19.45 -20.05
N ALA A 19 3.63 -19.74 -20.71
CA ALA A 19 4.95 -19.28 -20.27
C ALA A 19 5.04 -17.74 -20.22
N VAL A 20 4.48 -17.04 -21.20
CA VAL A 20 4.38 -15.58 -21.20
C VAL A 20 3.52 -15.10 -20.02
N ALA A 21 2.29 -15.62 -19.91
CA ALA A 21 1.36 -15.19 -18.87
C ALA A 21 1.89 -15.50 -17.44
N SER A 22 2.65 -16.57 -17.27
CA SER A 22 3.29 -16.94 -16.00
C SER A 22 4.35 -15.95 -15.51
N ARG A 23 4.79 -15.00 -16.34
CA ARG A 23 5.80 -13.98 -15.96
C ARG A 23 5.17 -12.63 -15.63
N LEU A 24 3.88 -12.47 -15.87
CA LEU A 24 3.17 -11.21 -15.74
C LEU A 24 2.68 -10.98 -14.31
N GLN A 25 2.43 -9.72 -13.95
CA GLN A 25 1.73 -9.37 -12.72
C GLN A 25 0.21 -9.48 -12.93
N GLU A 26 -0.56 -9.49 -11.84
CA GLU A 26 -2.03 -9.66 -11.88
C GLU A 26 -2.72 -8.72 -12.87
N ALA A 27 -2.38 -7.41 -12.85
CA ALA A 27 -2.99 -6.43 -13.74
C ALA A 27 -2.74 -6.77 -15.22
N ASP A 28 -1.52 -7.19 -15.55
CA ASP A 28 -1.12 -7.55 -16.91
C ASP A 28 -1.75 -8.88 -17.35
N VAL A 29 -1.90 -9.86 -16.44
CA VAL A 29 -2.62 -11.12 -16.70
C VAL A 29 -4.07 -10.83 -17.05
N CYS A 30 -4.74 -9.96 -16.29
CA CYS A 30 -6.11 -9.53 -16.55
C CYS A 30 -6.24 -8.78 -17.89
N ALA A 31 -5.33 -7.84 -18.17
CA ALA A 31 -5.32 -7.09 -19.42
C ALA A 31 -5.12 -8.00 -20.63
N LEU A 32 -4.14 -8.90 -20.57
CA LEU A 32 -3.82 -9.83 -21.65
C LEU A 32 -4.96 -10.83 -21.90
N GLY A 33 -5.56 -11.36 -20.84
CA GLY A 33 -6.73 -12.25 -20.95
C GLY A 33 -7.97 -11.55 -21.54
N GLY A 34 -8.02 -10.22 -21.46
CA GLY A 34 -9.02 -9.38 -22.12
C GLY A 34 -8.82 -9.25 -23.64
N CYS A 35 -7.61 -9.48 -24.16
CA CYS A 35 -7.27 -9.23 -25.56
C CYS A 35 -7.83 -10.27 -26.55
N SER A 36 -7.91 -11.55 -26.17
CA SER A 36 -8.43 -12.62 -27.05
C SER A 36 -8.94 -13.83 -26.26
N ARG A 37 -9.67 -14.73 -26.92
CA ARG A 37 -10.09 -16.02 -26.33
C ARG A 37 -8.91 -16.94 -26.05
N SER A 38 -7.89 -16.95 -26.91
CA SER A 38 -6.68 -17.77 -26.71
C SER A 38 -5.89 -17.30 -25.49
N TRP A 39 -5.67 -16.00 -25.35
CA TRP A 39 -5.02 -15.43 -24.16
C TRP A 39 -5.86 -15.59 -22.90
N ARG A 40 -7.20 -15.54 -22.99
CA ARG A 40 -8.06 -15.82 -21.85
C ARG A 40 -7.83 -17.22 -21.28
N GLY A 41 -7.73 -18.24 -22.14
CA GLY A 41 -7.45 -19.61 -21.71
C GLY A 41 -6.13 -19.72 -20.95
N ALA A 42 -5.05 -19.15 -21.51
CA ALA A 42 -3.74 -19.12 -20.86
C ALA A 42 -3.77 -18.34 -19.53
N CYS A 43 -4.36 -17.14 -19.50
CA CYS A 43 -4.44 -16.29 -18.31
C CYS A 43 -5.38 -16.83 -17.21
N ASP A 44 -6.34 -17.69 -17.56
CA ASP A 44 -7.24 -18.35 -16.61
C ASP A 44 -6.66 -19.66 -16.05
N ALA A 45 -5.48 -20.08 -16.51
CA ALA A 45 -4.84 -21.30 -16.04
C ALA A 45 -4.52 -21.23 -14.53
N ASP A 46 -4.89 -22.30 -13.81
CA ASP A 46 -4.88 -22.33 -12.36
C ASP A 46 -3.47 -22.11 -11.76
N CYS A 47 -2.45 -22.64 -12.44
CA CYS A 47 -1.04 -22.47 -12.06
C CYS A 47 -0.56 -21.00 -12.06
N ILE A 48 -1.15 -20.14 -12.90
CA ILE A 48 -0.83 -18.70 -12.90
C ILE A 48 -1.34 -18.08 -11.61
N TRP A 49 -2.60 -18.35 -11.27
CA TRP A 49 -3.25 -17.80 -10.09
C TRP A 49 -2.66 -18.38 -8.80
N GLU A 50 -2.24 -19.64 -8.80
CA GLU A 50 -1.47 -20.25 -7.72
C GLU A 50 -0.17 -19.49 -7.45
N ARG A 51 0.60 -19.23 -8.51
CA ARG A 51 1.86 -18.48 -8.41
C ARG A 51 1.59 -17.06 -7.90
N LEU A 52 0.62 -16.36 -8.48
CA LEU A 52 0.26 -15.00 -8.05
C LEU A 52 -0.18 -14.98 -6.57
N PHE A 53 -0.98 -15.96 -6.15
CA PHE A 53 -1.41 -16.10 -4.76
C PHE A 53 -0.23 -16.30 -3.82
N ARG A 54 0.66 -17.25 -4.13
CA ARG A 54 1.87 -17.55 -3.35
C ARG A 54 2.82 -16.37 -3.25
N CYS A 55 3.01 -15.65 -4.34
CA CYS A 55 3.87 -14.47 -4.35
C CYS A 55 3.30 -13.33 -3.50
N ARG A 56 1.97 -13.15 -3.49
CA ARG A 56 1.31 -12.07 -2.77
C ARG A 56 1.08 -12.38 -1.29
N TRP A 57 0.67 -13.60 -0.98
CA TRP A 57 0.35 -14.07 0.38
C TRP A 57 1.04 -15.40 0.71
N PRO A 58 2.36 -15.39 0.98
CA PRO A 58 3.12 -16.61 1.23
C PRO A 58 2.61 -17.39 2.46
N ALA A 59 2.23 -16.70 3.52
CA ALA A 59 1.73 -17.32 4.76
C ALA A 59 0.36 -17.97 4.55
N ALA A 60 -0.63 -17.24 4.02
CA ALA A 60 -1.93 -17.78 3.64
C ALA A 60 -1.83 -18.97 2.66
N SER A 61 -0.84 -18.98 1.77
CA SER A 61 -0.69 -20.08 0.82
C SER A 61 -0.38 -21.41 1.47
N ALA A 62 0.36 -21.43 2.58
CA ALA A 62 0.67 -22.68 3.28
C ALA A 62 -0.61 -23.36 3.79
N GLU A 63 -1.59 -22.57 4.23
CA GLU A 63 -2.90 -23.05 4.69
C GLU A 63 -3.81 -23.39 3.51
N ALA A 64 -3.80 -22.57 2.46
CA ALA A 64 -4.63 -22.74 1.28
C ALA A 64 -4.26 -24.00 0.48
N SER A 65 -3.00 -24.43 0.45
CA SER A 65 -2.60 -25.66 -0.26
C SER A 65 -3.34 -26.92 0.24
N ALA A 66 -3.82 -26.93 1.49
CA ALA A 66 -4.62 -28.02 2.03
C ALA A 66 -6.10 -27.98 1.57
N SER A 67 -6.65 -26.80 1.28
CA SER A 67 -8.07 -26.56 0.96
C SER A 67 -8.35 -26.32 -0.52
N ALA A 68 -7.42 -25.72 -1.27
CA ALA A 68 -7.50 -25.42 -2.69
C ALA A 68 -7.65 -26.68 -3.55
N SER A 69 -7.05 -27.80 -3.13
CA SER A 69 -7.13 -29.07 -3.86
C SER A 69 -8.51 -29.73 -3.85
N ARG A 70 -9.46 -29.27 -3.03
CA ARG A 70 -10.72 -30.01 -2.78
C ARG A 70 -12.01 -29.32 -3.26
N VAL A 71 -12.08 -27.99 -3.44
CA VAL A 71 -13.38 -27.32 -3.72
C VAL A 71 -13.33 -26.08 -4.65
N GLN A 72 -12.24 -25.29 -4.69
CA GLN A 72 -12.20 -24.02 -5.42
C GLN A 72 -10.83 -23.79 -6.10
N GLY A 73 -10.81 -23.47 -7.39
CA GLY A 73 -9.58 -23.14 -8.13
C GLY A 73 -8.87 -21.90 -7.56
N TRP A 74 -7.56 -21.80 -7.79
CA TRP A 74 -6.68 -20.73 -7.28
C TRP A 74 -7.13 -19.33 -7.67
N LYS A 75 -7.73 -19.15 -8.85
CA LYS A 75 -8.29 -17.86 -9.27
C LYS A 75 -9.40 -17.39 -8.33
N ALA A 76 -10.31 -18.30 -7.95
CA ALA A 76 -11.41 -17.97 -7.03
C ALA A 76 -10.87 -17.65 -5.64
N LEU A 77 -9.88 -18.41 -5.17
CA LEU A 77 -9.20 -18.15 -3.90
C LEU A 77 -8.52 -16.78 -3.91
N TYR A 78 -7.77 -16.45 -4.96
CA TYR A 78 -7.14 -15.14 -5.13
C TYR A 78 -8.16 -14.00 -5.04
N ILE A 79 -9.27 -14.10 -5.78
CA ILE A 79 -10.33 -13.08 -5.75
C ILE A 79 -10.94 -12.95 -4.34
N SER A 80 -11.19 -14.08 -3.67
CA SER A 80 -11.77 -14.06 -2.31
C SER A 80 -10.84 -13.41 -1.30
N GLN A 81 -9.55 -13.75 -1.34
CA GLN A 81 -8.52 -13.20 -0.46
C GLN A 81 -8.29 -11.71 -0.75
N HIS A 82 -8.24 -11.32 -2.04
CA HIS A 82 -8.14 -9.91 -2.43
C HIS A 82 -9.30 -9.09 -1.85
N ARG A 83 -10.54 -9.60 -1.94
CA ARG A 83 -11.72 -8.93 -1.35
C ARG A 83 -11.65 -8.86 0.17
N ARG A 84 -11.15 -9.91 0.82
CA ARG A 84 -10.91 -9.93 2.27
C ARG A 84 -9.94 -8.83 2.69
N MET A 85 -8.81 -8.70 1.97
CA MET A 85 -7.81 -7.65 2.20
C MET A 85 -8.40 -6.26 1.94
N ALA A 86 -9.11 -6.08 0.83
CA ALA A 86 -9.76 -4.83 0.48
C ALA A 86 -10.73 -4.38 1.59
N PHE A 87 -11.57 -5.29 2.09
CA PHE A 87 -12.50 -4.99 3.17
C PHE A 87 -11.79 -4.63 4.48
N ALA A 88 -10.78 -5.41 4.88
CA ALA A 88 -10.03 -5.15 6.10
C ALA A 88 -9.31 -3.80 6.06
N ILE A 89 -8.67 -3.46 4.93
CA ILE A 89 -7.98 -2.19 4.75
C ILE A 89 -8.98 -1.02 4.65
N SER A 90 -10.13 -1.21 4.00
CA SER A 90 -11.19 -0.20 3.95
C SER A 90 -11.65 0.22 5.34
N ASN A 91 -11.77 -0.71 6.30
CA ASN A 91 -12.12 -0.36 7.68
C ASN A 91 -11.09 0.58 8.33
N VAL A 92 -9.79 0.40 8.04
CA VAL A 92 -8.73 1.31 8.51
C VAL A 92 -8.84 2.67 7.81
N ILE A 93 -9.09 2.68 6.50
CA ILE A 93 -9.27 3.92 5.72
C ILE A 93 -10.46 4.72 6.24
N GLU A 94 -11.60 4.06 6.50
CA GLU A 94 -12.80 4.68 7.06
C GLU A 94 -12.54 5.20 8.47
N PHE A 95 -11.87 4.43 9.32
CA PHE A 95 -11.46 4.85 10.66
C PHE A 95 -10.61 6.14 10.60
N VAL A 96 -9.58 6.17 9.76
CA VAL A 96 -8.74 7.35 9.59
C VAL A 96 -9.56 8.51 9.03
N GLY A 97 -10.40 8.27 8.03
CA GLY A 97 -11.28 9.28 7.45
C GLY A 97 -12.20 9.92 8.48
N SER A 98 -12.80 9.12 9.38
CA SER A 98 -13.66 9.60 10.47
C SER A 98 -12.90 10.32 11.59
N SER A 99 -11.59 10.09 11.69
CA SER A 99 -10.73 10.67 12.72
C SER A 99 -10.03 11.95 12.27
N ILE A 100 -10.20 12.36 10.99
CA ILE A 100 -9.66 13.61 10.46
C ILE A 100 -10.57 14.76 10.89
N ASN A 101 -10.00 15.72 11.63
CA ASN A 101 -10.66 16.96 12.02
C ASN A 101 -9.94 18.14 11.34
N ASP A 102 -10.70 18.99 10.63
CA ASP A 102 -10.18 20.14 9.86
C ASP A 102 -9.01 19.79 8.92
N GLY A 103 -9.05 18.60 8.32
CA GLY A 103 -7.99 18.11 7.43
C GLY A 103 -6.71 17.67 8.14
N SER A 104 -6.74 17.54 9.47
CA SER A 104 -5.63 17.08 10.31
C SER A 104 -5.95 15.80 11.08
N LEU A 105 -4.93 14.97 11.28
CA LEU A 105 -4.98 13.71 12.02
C LEU A 105 -3.99 13.78 13.19
N GLU A 106 -4.46 13.48 14.40
CA GLU A 106 -3.61 13.37 15.59
C GLU A 106 -2.73 12.12 15.53
N SER A 107 -1.55 12.19 16.13
CA SER A 107 -0.60 11.08 16.17
C SER A 107 -1.13 9.79 16.80
N GLU A 108 -2.05 9.88 17.76
CA GLU A 108 -2.68 8.71 18.39
C GLU A 108 -3.48 7.89 17.36
N TYR A 109 -4.30 8.54 16.54
CA TYR A 109 -5.10 7.89 15.51
C TYR A 109 -4.23 7.41 14.36
N TYR A 110 -3.18 8.16 14.02
CA TYR A 110 -2.20 7.75 13.03
C TYR A 110 -1.46 6.46 13.42
N LEU A 111 -0.92 6.39 14.64
CA LEU A 111 -0.24 5.21 15.15
C LEU A 111 -1.21 4.03 15.34
N LYS A 112 -2.44 4.30 15.79
CA LYS A 112 -3.49 3.28 15.86
C LYS A 112 -3.77 2.69 14.48
N ALA A 113 -3.85 3.50 13.42
CA ALA A 113 -4.08 2.98 12.07
C ALA A 113 -2.94 2.05 11.59
N ILE A 114 -1.69 2.38 11.92
CA ILE A 114 -0.53 1.50 11.62
C ILE A 114 -0.61 0.20 12.42
N ALA A 115 -0.97 0.27 13.70
CA ALA A 115 -1.17 -0.92 14.52
C ALA A 115 -2.33 -1.79 14.01
N ASP A 116 -3.44 -1.17 13.63
CA ASP A 116 -4.61 -1.86 13.05
C ASP A 116 -4.24 -2.57 11.74
N LEU A 117 -3.40 -1.97 10.88
CA LEU A 117 -2.86 -2.65 9.70
C LEU A 117 -1.97 -3.84 10.08
N ALA A 118 -1.12 -3.70 11.11
CA ALA A 118 -0.25 -4.78 11.56
C ALA A 118 -1.03 -5.98 12.14
N LEU A 119 -2.26 -5.78 12.59
CA LEU A 119 -3.15 -6.84 13.06
C LEU A 119 -3.85 -7.59 11.92
N ILE A 120 -3.83 -7.08 10.69
CA ILE A 120 -4.43 -7.77 9.54
C ILE A 120 -3.50 -8.93 9.13
N PRO A 121 -3.96 -10.19 9.24
CA PRO A 121 -3.13 -11.32 8.86
C PRO A 121 -2.87 -11.33 7.35
N ASP A 122 -1.66 -11.77 7.00
CA ASP A 122 -1.16 -11.91 5.62
C ASP A 122 -1.01 -10.62 4.82
N ILE A 123 -1.29 -9.44 5.37
CA ILE A 123 -1.14 -8.19 4.61
C ILE A 123 0.30 -8.02 4.11
N GLY A 124 0.46 -7.90 2.79
CA GLY A 124 1.75 -7.78 2.14
C GLY A 124 1.98 -6.40 1.54
N PHE A 125 3.20 -6.16 1.07
CA PHE A 125 3.54 -4.89 0.41
C PHE A 125 2.74 -4.66 -0.87
N LEU A 126 2.38 -5.72 -1.60
CA LEU A 126 1.50 -5.59 -2.76
C LEU A 126 0.10 -5.10 -2.36
N ASP A 127 -0.45 -5.52 -1.22
CA ASP A 127 -1.74 -5.01 -0.73
C ASP A 127 -1.66 -3.52 -0.43
N VAL A 128 -0.56 -3.07 0.19
CA VAL A 128 -0.30 -1.63 0.39
C VAL A 128 -0.29 -0.89 -0.94
N GLN A 129 0.38 -1.41 -1.97
CA GLN A 129 0.41 -0.78 -3.29
C GLN A 129 -1.00 -0.67 -3.90
N PHE A 130 -1.78 -1.75 -3.86
CA PHE A 130 -3.13 -1.77 -4.42
C PHE A 130 -4.08 -0.80 -3.70
N PHE A 131 -4.07 -0.80 -2.37
CA PHE A 131 -5.12 -0.15 -1.58
C PHE A 131 -4.67 1.17 -0.99
N LEU A 132 -3.46 1.24 -0.42
CA LEU A 132 -2.98 2.43 0.31
C LEU A 132 -2.19 3.39 -0.57
N PHE A 133 -1.59 2.97 -1.68
CA PHE A 133 -0.98 3.87 -2.69
C PHE A 133 -1.93 4.24 -3.83
N SER A 134 -3.23 3.96 -3.67
CA SER A 134 -4.22 4.43 -4.62
C SER A 134 -4.30 5.96 -4.64
N ARG A 135 -4.42 6.52 -5.83
CA ARG A 135 -4.66 7.97 -6.02
C ARG A 135 -6.01 8.41 -5.46
N ASN A 136 -6.93 7.48 -5.24
CA ASN A 136 -8.24 7.76 -4.65
C ASN A 136 -8.16 7.96 -3.13
N CYS A 137 -7.08 7.52 -2.49
CA CYS A 137 -6.84 7.74 -1.07
C CYS A 137 -6.27 9.15 -0.83
N SER A 138 -6.35 9.63 0.41
CA SER A 138 -5.74 10.90 0.81
C SER A 138 -4.22 10.76 0.98
N ALA A 139 -3.50 11.90 0.98
CA ALA A 139 -2.05 11.88 1.23
C ALA A 139 -1.68 11.30 2.60
N ILE A 140 -2.55 11.46 3.61
CA ILE A 140 -2.39 10.85 4.93
C ILE A 140 -2.49 9.32 4.86
N ILE A 141 -3.46 8.78 4.10
CA ILE A 141 -3.56 7.32 3.90
C ILE A 141 -2.33 6.79 3.15
N ASN A 142 -1.86 7.50 2.12
CA ASN A 142 -0.64 7.12 1.41
C ASN A 142 0.58 7.15 2.35
N LEU A 143 0.67 8.13 3.25
CA LEU A 143 1.70 8.21 4.29
C LEU A 143 1.63 7.03 5.26
N ILE A 144 0.43 6.63 5.70
CA ILE A 144 0.24 5.44 6.55
C ILE A 144 0.76 4.20 5.83
N GLY A 145 0.41 4.01 4.55
CA GLY A 145 0.92 2.89 3.76
C GLY A 145 2.44 2.90 3.60
N LEU A 146 3.03 4.07 3.36
CA LEU A 146 4.49 4.25 3.26
C LEU A 146 5.14 3.84 4.57
N HIS A 147 4.66 4.39 5.68
CA HIS A 147 5.23 4.18 6.99
C HIS A 147 5.09 2.72 7.42
N TYR A 148 3.91 2.12 7.25
CA TYR A 148 3.66 0.71 7.50
C TYR A 148 4.60 -0.20 6.70
N SER A 149 4.83 0.12 5.42
CA SER A 149 5.74 -0.66 4.56
C SER A 149 7.17 -0.70 5.09
N ILE A 150 7.68 0.45 5.56
CA ILE A 150 9.06 0.55 6.05
C ILE A 150 9.16 -0.02 7.48
N ALA A 151 8.27 0.40 8.38
CA ALA A 151 8.38 0.09 9.80
C ALA A 151 7.92 -1.33 10.14
N SER A 152 6.84 -1.82 9.51
CA SER A 152 6.21 -3.09 9.88
C SER A 152 6.51 -4.22 8.90
N LEU A 153 6.53 -3.94 7.59
CA LEU A 153 6.86 -4.93 6.56
C LEU A 153 8.35 -5.00 6.23
N HIS A 154 9.16 -4.08 6.77
CA HIS A 154 10.61 -3.98 6.54
C HIS A 154 11.00 -3.91 5.05
N VAL A 155 10.16 -3.27 4.24
CA VAL A 155 10.44 -3.02 2.83
C VAL A 155 11.50 -1.92 2.72
N LEU A 156 12.50 -2.11 1.85
CA LEU A 156 13.53 -1.10 1.64
C LEU A 156 12.91 0.23 1.15
N PRO A 157 13.33 1.38 1.70
CA PRO A 157 12.81 2.68 1.27
C PRO A 157 12.89 2.93 -0.24
N THR A 158 13.93 2.39 -0.90
CA THR A 158 14.09 2.48 -2.37
C THR A 158 12.97 1.78 -3.14
N GLU A 159 12.47 0.64 -2.65
CA GLU A 159 11.37 -0.09 -3.28
C GLU A 159 10.03 0.60 -3.00
N VAL A 160 9.86 1.15 -1.79
CA VAL A 160 8.70 1.99 -1.47
C VAL A 160 8.66 3.23 -2.36
N SER A 161 9.81 3.87 -2.59
CA SER A 161 9.94 5.03 -3.48
C SER A 161 9.49 4.72 -4.92
N LYS A 162 9.97 3.60 -5.49
CA LYS A 162 9.55 3.14 -6.83
C LYS A 162 8.05 2.89 -6.89
N ALA A 163 7.46 2.28 -5.86
CA ALA A 163 6.02 2.04 -5.80
C ALA A 163 5.22 3.36 -5.76
N LEU A 164 5.63 4.33 -4.92
CA LEU A 164 5.00 5.64 -4.86
C LEU A 164 5.07 6.39 -6.21
N GLN A 165 6.18 6.26 -6.95
CA GLN A 165 6.35 6.82 -8.29
C GLN A 165 5.44 6.12 -9.31
N ALA A 166 5.41 4.78 -9.33
CA ALA A 166 4.56 4.00 -10.23
C ALA A 166 3.07 4.34 -10.04
N HIS A 167 2.65 4.59 -8.80
CA HIS A 167 1.29 5.01 -8.45
C HIS A 167 1.04 6.51 -8.57
N ARG A 168 2.05 7.32 -8.92
CA ARG A 168 1.99 8.78 -9.05
C ARG A 168 1.50 9.49 -7.79
N VAL A 169 1.94 9.02 -6.63
CA VAL A 169 1.66 9.60 -5.31
C VAL A 169 2.90 10.14 -4.60
N SER A 170 4.10 9.93 -5.17
CA SER A 170 5.38 10.44 -4.64
C SER A 170 5.38 11.94 -4.32
N GLU A 171 4.82 12.75 -5.22
CA GLU A 171 4.79 14.22 -5.09
C GLU A 171 3.73 14.75 -4.11
N ARG A 172 2.93 13.86 -3.51
CA ARG A 172 1.93 14.30 -2.53
C ARG A 172 2.64 14.79 -1.28
N VAL A 173 2.21 15.95 -0.78
CA VAL A 173 2.84 16.60 0.37
C VAL A 173 1.95 16.44 1.59
N VAL A 174 2.58 16.12 2.71
CA VAL A 174 1.99 16.13 4.05
C VAL A 174 2.69 17.16 4.90
N CYS A 175 1.96 17.75 5.84
CA CYS A 175 2.54 18.66 6.81
C CYS A 175 2.56 18.00 8.17
N VAL A 176 3.75 17.87 8.74
CA VAL A 176 3.97 17.32 10.08
C VAL A 176 4.16 18.49 11.03
N ASN A 177 3.20 18.69 11.92
CA ASN A 177 3.19 19.77 12.90
C ASN A 177 3.54 19.18 14.26
N LEU A 178 4.61 19.69 14.85
CA LEU A 178 5.11 19.33 16.17
C LEU A 178 4.93 20.53 17.10
N LEU A 179 4.09 20.36 18.11
CA LEU A 179 3.94 21.32 19.20
C LEU A 179 4.65 20.75 20.42
N LYS A 180 5.67 21.47 20.90
CA LYS A 180 6.36 21.18 22.15
C LYS A 180 5.90 22.17 23.20
N LEU A 181 5.14 21.69 24.17
CA LEU A 181 4.64 22.48 25.29
C LEU A 181 5.81 23.00 26.13
N GLY A 182 5.63 24.22 26.63
CA GLY A 182 6.56 24.87 27.52
C GLY A 182 6.76 24.09 28.81
N ARG A 183 8.02 23.85 29.18
CA ARG A 183 8.38 23.28 30.48
C ARG A 183 8.43 24.38 31.54
N TRP A 184 8.15 24.02 32.78
CA TRP A 184 8.40 24.89 33.92
C TRP A 184 9.90 24.95 34.20
N PHE A 185 10.44 26.16 34.29
CA PHE A 185 11.85 26.42 34.58
C PHE A 185 11.95 27.60 35.55
N TYR A 186 12.53 27.38 36.73
CA TYR A 186 12.64 28.38 37.81
C TYR A 186 11.34 29.15 38.12
N GLY A 187 10.20 28.44 38.17
CA GLY A 187 8.90 29.05 38.51
C GLY A 187 8.23 29.82 37.36
N PHE A 188 8.81 29.83 36.16
CA PHE A 188 8.21 30.37 34.94
C PHE A 188 7.89 29.24 33.96
N ARG A 189 6.74 29.32 33.28
CA ARG A 189 6.43 28.43 32.16
C ARG A 189 7.09 29.01 30.90
N LEU A 190 7.99 28.25 30.28
CA LEU A 190 8.56 28.60 28.99
C LEU A 190 7.46 28.65 27.91
N PRO A 191 7.61 29.42 26.82
CA PRO A 191 6.66 29.40 25.72
C PRO A 191 6.56 28.01 25.08
N ASP A 192 5.41 27.71 24.49
CA ASP A 192 5.26 26.54 23.64
C ASP A 192 6.04 26.77 22.33
N GLU A 193 6.78 25.78 21.86
CA GLU A 193 7.52 25.80 20.60
C GLU A 193 6.69 25.08 19.52
N TYR A 194 6.49 25.73 18.37
CA TYR A 194 5.77 25.16 17.23
C TYR A 194 6.72 24.98 16.05
N GLU A 195 6.81 23.76 15.54
CA GLU A 195 7.59 23.42 14.36
C GLU A 195 6.67 22.76 13.33
N SER A 196 6.74 23.21 12.08
CA SER A 196 5.94 22.67 10.99
C SER A 196 6.84 22.31 9.83
N ARG A 197 6.83 21.04 9.43
CA ARG A 197 7.64 20.51 8.35
C ARG A 197 6.72 20.02 7.23
N LYS A 198 6.84 20.63 6.05
CA LYS A 198 6.21 20.14 4.82
C LYS A 198 7.17 19.21 4.11
N ILE A 199 6.71 18.02 3.74
CA ILE A 199 7.53 17.01 3.09
C ILE A 199 6.71 16.20 2.09
N SER A 200 7.31 15.86 0.96
CA SER A 200 6.69 14.95 -0.01
C SER A 200 6.82 13.48 0.42
N LEU A 201 5.92 12.62 -0.06
CA LEU A 201 6.03 11.18 0.21
C LEU A 201 7.31 10.59 -0.40
N GLY A 202 7.80 11.12 -1.51
CA GLY A 202 9.07 10.75 -2.12
C GLY A 202 10.26 11.08 -1.21
N GLU A 203 10.32 12.31 -0.68
CA GLU A 203 11.38 12.76 0.23
C GLU A 203 11.45 11.94 1.53
N LEU A 204 10.31 11.44 2.01
CA LEU A 204 10.26 10.55 3.19
C LEU A 204 11.02 9.23 2.99
N THR A 205 11.26 8.81 1.75
CA THR A 205 12.05 7.61 1.44
C THR A 205 13.56 7.85 1.40
N MET A 206 13.99 9.11 1.50
CA MET A 206 15.39 9.52 1.50
C MET A 206 15.95 9.64 2.94
N ALA A 207 17.27 9.82 3.07
CA ALA A 207 17.94 9.92 4.37
C ALA A 207 17.39 11.07 5.25
N GLU A 208 17.05 12.21 4.64
CA GLU A 208 16.45 13.36 5.32
C GLU A 208 15.06 13.05 5.89
N GLY A 209 14.29 12.21 5.17
CA GLY A 209 12.98 11.75 5.59
C GLY A 209 12.98 10.77 6.77
N ALA A 210 14.11 10.09 7.01
CA ALA A 210 14.23 9.10 8.08
C ALA A 210 14.04 9.70 9.48
N GLU A 211 14.47 10.95 9.70
CA GLU A 211 14.25 11.65 10.96
C GLU A 211 12.75 11.87 11.19
N ILE A 212 12.01 12.30 10.17
CA ILE A 212 10.57 12.54 10.26
C ILE A 212 9.82 11.23 10.49
N LEU A 213 10.19 10.15 9.80
CA LEU A 213 9.63 8.82 10.07
C LEU A 213 9.94 8.33 11.49
N ALA A 214 11.10 8.66 12.06
CA ALA A 214 11.41 8.34 13.45
C ALA A 214 10.52 9.14 14.43
N ILE A 215 10.24 10.41 14.13
CA ILE A 215 9.29 11.24 14.90
C ILE A 215 7.88 10.65 14.81
N LEU A 216 7.43 10.29 13.61
CA LEU A 216 6.11 9.68 13.38
C LEU A 216 5.97 8.33 14.08
N ASN A 217 7.00 7.47 14.05
CA ASN A 217 7.03 6.17 14.76
C ASN A 217 6.91 6.34 16.27
N ARG A 218 7.65 7.31 16.81
CA ARG A 218 7.69 7.58 18.24
C ARG A 218 6.39 8.19 18.76
N GLY A 219 5.69 8.96 17.91
CA GLY A 219 4.50 9.69 18.30
C GLY A 219 4.79 10.78 19.35
N ALA A 220 3.82 11.02 20.22
CA ALA A 220 3.95 11.92 21.36
C ALA A 220 4.76 11.24 22.50
N VAL A 221 6.09 11.42 22.51
CA VAL A 221 6.97 10.68 23.46
C VAL A 221 6.86 11.16 24.91
N HIS A 222 6.24 12.30 25.19
CA HIS A 222 5.97 12.79 26.55
C HIS A 222 4.75 13.70 26.52
N GLU A 223 4.12 13.97 27.68
CA GLU A 223 2.97 14.91 27.88
C GLU A 223 3.16 16.32 27.28
N VAL A 224 4.36 16.59 26.74
CA VAL A 224 4.84 17.84 26.22
C VAL A 224 4.79 17.91 24.69
N PHE A 225 4.64 16.81 23.93
CA PHE A 225 4.64 16.87 22.45
C PHE A 225 3.28 16.50 21.85
N ARG A 226 2.71 17.37 21.00
CA ARG A 226 1.56 17.03 20.15
C ARG A 226 1.98 17.01 18.69
N LEU A 227 1.76 15.86 18.05
CA LEU A 227 2.09 15.63 16.65
C LEU A 227 0.79 15.55 15.86
N ARG A 228 0.63 16.44 14.87
CA ARG A 228 -0.50 16.48 13.95
C ARG A 228 -0.03 16.37 12.52
N ILE A 229 -0.71 15.57 11.73
CA ILE A 229 -0.45 15.42 10.30
C ILE A 229 -1.60 16.10 9.57
N SER A 230 -1.34 17.16 8.82
CA SER A 230 -2.36 17.84 8.04
C SER A 230 -2.17 17.63 6.55
N LEU A 231 -3.30 17.55 5.83
CA LEU A 231 -3.31 17.66 4.39
C LEU A 231 -2.81 19.05 4.01
N VAL A 232 -1.85 19.11 3.10
CA VAL A 232 -1.56 20.37 2.42
C VAL A 232 -2.65 20.52 1.38
N ASN A 233 -3.62 21.41 1.64
CA ASN A 233 -4.47 21.89 0.57
C ASN A 233 -3.55 22.47 -0.50
N VAL A 234 -3.52 21.80 -1.66
CA VAL A 234 -3.09 22.46 -2.87
C VAL A 234 -4.24 23.41 -3.17
N ASP A 235 -4.15 24.63 -2.64
CA ASP A 235 -5.01 25.72 -3.06
C ASP A 235 -5.01 25.74 -4.60
N LYS A 236 -6.19 25.55 -5.18
CA LYS A 236 -6.46 25.94 -6.56
C LYS A 236 -6.82 27.42 -6.56
#